data_AF-A0A7X3WM80-F1
#
_entry.id   AF-A0A7X3WM80-F1
#
_cell.length_a   1.000
_cell.length_b   1.000
_cell.length_c   1.000
_cell.angle_alpha   90.00
_cell.angle_beta   90.00
_cell.angle_gamma   90.00
#
_symmetry.space_group_name_H-M   'P 1'
#
loop_
_entity.id
_entity.type
_entity.pdbx_description
1 polymer ?
#
loop_
_entity_poly.entity_id
_entity_poly.type
_entity_poly.pdbx_seq_one_letter_code
_entity_poly.pdbx_strand_id
1 'polypeptide(L)'
;MRRILWPIGLWLALTANGFAACDPEDVQFYLDRGFSQEQITKICSVDTSDIPEYTPYEPPAVVIERAPRREVRHGRGQDARVQATDMDLSGFTDQERAAIETLVSGADVIGLMVDEDSLQYTKQACLEVREDPDFPQHLKLCPEVDYRIMRAGLGVGKYGREFGLFGKATVTIEGMIQRFPQQDFTEYPRKYQQKLKPHFNWQTRSKSTRIAIRSGFTASQIAAALKALTRKAETGPRTGQPEPARKDKKKRWWNPFD
;
A
#
# COMPACT_ATOMS: atom_id res chain seq x y z
N MET A 1 81.86 67.48 -4.85
CA MET A 1 81.76 66.15 -4.23
C MET A 1 80.70 66.18 -3.12
N ARG A 2 79.49 65.67 -3.38
CA ARG A 2 78.46 65.40 -2.37
C ARG A 2 77.71 64.14 -2.82
N ARG A 3 77.85 63.06 -2.04
CA ARG A 3 77.16 61.78 -2.23
C ARG A 3 75.81 61.86 -1.50
N ILE A 4 74.71 61.66 -2.22
CA ILE A 4 73.37 61.51 -1.66
C ILE A 4 73.02 60.03 -1.78
N LEU A 5 72.94 59.36 -0.63
CA LEU A 5 72.51 57.98 -0.48
C LEU A 5 70.99 57.90 -0.63
N TRP A 6 70.52 57.13 -1.60
CA TRP A 6 69.12 56.72 -1.72
C TRP A 6 68.84 55.56 -0.76
N PRO A 7 67.72 55.56 -0.02
CA PRO A 7 67.31 54.39 0.74
C PRO A 7 66.72 53.35 -0.21
N ILE A 8 67.20 52.12 -0.07
CA ILE A 8 66.66 50.92 -0.68
C ILE A 8 65.25 50.71 -0.09
N GLY A 9 64.23 51.05 -0.88
CA GLY A 9 62.83 50.76 -0.57
C GLY A 9 62.59 49.26 -0.65
N LEU A 10 62.50 48.66 0.53
CA LEU A 10 62.13 47.28 0.81
C LEU A 10 60.73 46.98 0.26
N TRP A 11 60.65 46.30 -0.89
CA TRP A 11 59.41 45.68 -1.37
C TRP A 11 59.13 44.42 -0.54
N LEU A 12 58.29 44.55 0.49
CA LEU A 12 57.67 43.43 1.19
C LEU A 12 56.52 42.89 0.33
N ALA A 13 56.82 41.88 -0.48
CA ALA A 13 55.79 41.00 -1.05
C ALA A 13 55.33 40.02 0.05
N LEU A 14 54.22 40.36 0.71
CA LEU A 14 53.44 39.43 1.53
C LEU A 14 52.27 38.89 0.67
N THR A 15 52.53 37.86 -0.12
CA THR A 15 51.49 36.98 -0.64
C THR A 15 51.58 35.67 0.13
N ALA A 16 51.03 35.66 1.35
CA ALA A 16 50.72 34.42 2.04
C ALA A 16 49.42 33.87 1.45
N ASN A 17 49.52 33.24 0.27
CA ASN A 17 48.45 32.37 -0.22
C ASN A 17 48.55 31.07 0.59
N GLY A 18 47.90 31.07 1.76
CA GLY A 18 47.49 29.81 2.38
C GLY A 18 46.52 29.16 1.40
N PHE A 19 46.91 28.04 0.80
CA PHE A 19 46.07 27.24 -0.08
C PHE A 19 44.89 26.71 0.75
N ALA A 20 43.75 27.40 0.71
CA ALA A 20 42.50 26.82 1.18
C ALA A 20 42.09 25.73 0.19
N ALA A 21 41.72 24.55 0.68
CA ALA A 21 41.43 23.39 -0.18
C ALA A 21 40.08 23.48 -0.92
N CYS A 22 39.35 24.60 -0.78
CA CYS A 22 38.07 24.82 -1.46
C CYS A 22 38.20 25.88 -2.53
N ASP A 23 37.59 25.62 -3.68
CA ASP A 23 37.42 26.63 -4.73
C ASP A 23 36.31 27.61 -4.35
N PRO A 24 36.29 28.83 -4.94
CA PRO A 24 35.24 29.83 -4.69
C PRO A 24 33.81 29.30 -4.94
N GLU A 25 33.68 28.33 -5.84
CA GLU A 25 32.42 27.69 -6.20
C GLU A 25 31.88 26.79 -5.06
N ASP A 26 32.76 26.07 -4.36
CA ASP A 26 32.41 25.25 -3.20
C ASP A 26 31.95 26.14 -2.03
N VAL A 27 32.65 27.26 -1.81
CA VAL A 27 32.29 28.22 -0.78
C VAL A 27 30.87 28.75 -1.02
N GLN A 28 30.55 29.14 -2.26
CA GLN A 28 29.22 29.62 -2.61
C GLN A 28 28.15 28.53 -2.43
N PHE A 29 28.45 27.29 -2.83
CA PHE A 29 27.55 26.14 -2.66
C PHE A 29 27.14 25.90 -1.18
N TYR A 30 28.07 26.10 -0.25
CA TYR A 30 27.80 25.96 1.19
C TYR A 30 27.08 27.19 1.77
N LEU A 31 27.41 28.39 1.32
CA LEU A 31 26.71 29.61 1.74
C LEU A 31 25.22 29.56 1.34
N ASP A 32 24.91 29.11 0.13
CA ASP A 32 23.52 28.98 -0.35
C ASP A 32 22.69 27.96 0.47
N ARG A 33 23.37 27.04 1.18
CA ARG A 33 22.76 26.06 2.08
C ARG A 33 22.69 26.52 3.53
N GLY A 34 23.10 27.75 3.81
CA GLY A 34 23.02 28.37 5.14
C GLY A 34 24.15 27.97 6.09
N PHE A 35 25.28 27.47 5.60
CA PHE A 35 26.46 27.22 6.43
C PHE A 35 27.16 28.54 6.79
N SER A 36 27.71 28.61 8.00
CA SER A 36 28.52 29.77 8.43
C SER A 36 29.94 29.71 7.87
N GLN A 37 30.60 30.86 7.72
CA GLN A 37 31.99 30.92 7.25
C GLN A 37 32.96 30.10 8.12
N GLU A 38 32.71 29.99 9.43
CA GLU A 38 33.51 29.17 10.34
C GLU A 38 33.38 27.67 10.02
N GLN A 39 32.16 27.21 9.70
CA GLN A 39 31.92 25.83 9.29
C GLN A 39 32.56 25.52 7.94
N ILE A 40 32.44 26.45 6.99
CA ILE A 40 33.06 26.32 5.66
C ILE A 40 34.57 26.24 5.80
N THR A 41 35.19 27.13 6.57
CA THR A 41 36.64 27.09 6.83
C THR A 41 37.08 25.75 7.40
N LYS A 42 36.30 25.18 8.33
CA LYS A 42 36.61 23.88 8.95
C LYS A 42 36.48 22.69 7.98
N ILE A 43 35.55 22.76 7.02
CA ILE A 43 35.39 21.76 5.96
C ILE A 43 36.56 21.87 4.97
N CYS A 44 36.92 23.10 4.59
CA CYS A 44 37.97 23.41 3.63
C CYS A 44 39.39 23.30 4.18
N SER A 45 39.55 23.14 5.49
CA SER A 45 40.84 22.92 6.16
C SER A 45 41.16 21.44 6.37
N VAL A 46 40.28 20.51 5.96
CA VAL A 46 40.57 19.08 6.03
C VAL A 46 41.51 18.75 4.88
N ASP A 47 42.76 18.43 5.21
CA ASP A 47 43.79 18.04 4.25
C ASP A 47 43.29 16.87 3.40
N THR A 48 43.15 17.13 2.10
CA THR A 48 42.60 16.20 1.11
C THR A 48 43.54 15.01 0.86
N SER A 49 44.75 15.04 1.40
CA SER A 49 45.78 14.01 1.25
C SER A 49 45.45 12.68 1.94
N ASP A 50 44.45 12.64 2.82
CA ASP A 50 43.95 11.41 3.46
C ASP A 50 42.56 11.00 2.96
N ILE A 51 42.03 11.62 1.89
CA ILE A 51 40.76 11.17 1.32
C ILE A 51 41.05 9.94 0.45
N PRO A 52 40.59 8.74 0.82
CA PRO A 52 40.75 7.57 -0.02
C PRO A 52 40.14 7.86 -1.39
N GLU A 53 40.89 7.53 -2.44
CA GLU A 53 40.47 7.68 -3.84
C GLU A 53 39.01 7.25 -3.99
N TYR A 54 38.17 8.16 -4.49
CA TYR A 54 36.74 7.91 -4.65
C TYR A 54 36.57 6.76 -5.63
N THR A 55 36.40 5.54 -5.10
CA THR A 55 35.83 4.45 -5.87
C THR A 55 34.36 4.82 -6.09
N PRO A 56 33.89 4.95 -7.35
CA PRO A 56 32.47 5.12 -7.63
C PRO A 56 31.71 4.12 -6.78
N TYR A 57 30.73 4.60 -6.01
CA TYR A 57 29.90 3.75 -5.20
C TYR A 57 29.19 2.78 -6.14
N GLU A 58 29.76 1.59 -6.33
CA GLU A 58 29.01 0.44 -6.76
C GLU A 58 28.05 0.18 -5.60
N PRO A 59 26.73 0.39 -5.78
CA PRO A 59 25.79 -0.03 -4.76
C PRO A 59 26.13 -1.48 -4.49
N PRO A 60 26.30 -1.88 -3.21
CA PRO A 60 26.52 -3.28 -2.92
C PRO A 60 25.41 -3.99 -3.68
N ALA A 61 25.78 -4.99 -4.48
CA ALA A 61 24.79 -5.91 -5.01
C ALA A 61 24.11 -6.44 -3.76
N VAL A 62 22.99 -5.82 -3.39
CA VAL A 62 22.04 -6.38 -2.46
C VAL A 62 21.52 -7.52 -3.30
N VAL A 63 22.27 -8.62 -3.26
CA VAL A 63 21.69 -9.95 -3.28
C VAL A 63 20.71 -9.83 -2.14
N ILE A 64 19.47 -9.47 -2.50
CA ILE A 64 18.32 -9.92 -1.77
C ILE A 64 18.49 -11.43 -1.88
N GLU A 65 19.28 -12.01 -0.98
CA GLU A 65 19.04 -13.36 -0.52
C GLU A 65 17.58 -13.24 -0.14
N ARG A 66 16.72 -13.68 -1.07
CA ARG A 66 15.30 -13.90 -0.80
C ARG A 66 15.34 -14.59 0.53
N ALA A 67 14.90 -13.89 1.58
CA ALA A 67 15.01 -14.35 2.96
C ALA A 67 14.76 -15.84 2.92
N PRO A 68 15.71 -16.68 3.40
CA PRO A 68 15.73 -18.12 3.14
C PRO A 68 14.31 -18.56 3.35
N ARG A 69 13.65 -18.90 2.23
CA ARG A 69 12.20 -19.02 2.12
C ARG A 69 11.82 -19.75 3.38
N ARG A 70 11.28 -19.03 4.38
CA ARG A 70 10.90 -19.70 5.61
C ARG A 70 9.95 -20.71 5.05
N GLU A 71 10.32 -21.98 5.12
CA GLU A 71 9.34 -23.02 5.24
C GLU A 71 8.61 -22.65 6.54
N VAL A 72 7.72 -21.65 6.43
CA VAL A 72 6.35 -21.85 6.86
C VAL A 72 6.13 -23.30 6.48
N ARG A 73 5.95 -24.15 7.48
CA ARG A 73 5.29 -25.43 7.31
C ARG A 73 3.89 -25.13 6.75
N HIS A 74 3.82 -24.58 5.54
CA HIS A 74 2.86 -24.97 4.55
C HIS A 74 3.20 -26.44 4.36
N GLY A 75 2.32 -27.30 4.88
CA GLY A 75 2.18 -28.62 4.32
C GLY A 75 2.26 -28.45 2.81
N ARG A 76 3.32 -29.04 2.26
CA ARG A 76 3.66 -29.07 0.85
C ARG A 76 2.53 -29.83 0.15
N GLY A 77 1.47 -29.10 -0.16
CA GLY A 77 0.41 -29.44 -1.09
C GLY A 77 0.40 -28.37 -2.15
N GLN A 78 1.43 -28.36 -2.99
CA GLN A 78 1.26 -27.88 -4.36
C GLN A 78 0.08 -28.67 -4.92
N ASP A 79 -0.94 -27.97 -5.43
CA ASP A 79 -2.30 -28.46 -5.75
C ASP A 79 -3.40 -28.23 -4.70
N ALA A 80 -3.19 -27.34 -3.71
CA ALA A 80 -4.32 -26.74 -2.97
C ALA A 80 -5.11 -25.73 -3.84
N ARG A 81 -5.43 -26.10 -5.07
CA ARG A 81 -6.57 -25.55 -5.77
C ARG A 81 -7.75 -26.04 -4.95
N VAL A 82 -8.39 -25.15 -4.17
CA VAL A 82 -9.53 -25.51 -3.30
C VAL A 82 -10.50 -26.35 -4.11
N GLN A 83 -10.45 -27.67 -3.91
CA GLN A 83 -11.45 -28.57 -4.45
C GLN A 83 -12.67 -28.32 -3.58
N ALA A 84 -13.81 -28.02 -4.20
CA ALA A 84 -15.08 -27.89 -3.50
C ALA A 84 -15.46 -29.16 -2.70
N THR A 85 -14.68 -30.23 -2.81
CA THR A 85 -14.91 -31.56 -2.24
C THR A 85 -14.83 -31.62 -0.72
N ASP A 86 -14.17 -30.66 -0.06
CA ASP A 86 -14.00 -30.68 1.41
C ASP A 86 -14.96 -29.72 2.15
N MET A 87 -15.84 -29.01 1.44
CA MET A 87 -16.86 -28.19 2.09
C MET A 87 -18.05 -29.04 2.55
N ASP A 88 -18.43 -28.93 3.82
CA ASP A 88 -19.69 -29.50 4.30
C ASP A 88 -20.87 -28.72 3.72
N LEU A 89 -21.50 -29.29 2.70
CA LEU A 89 -22.63 -28.70 2.00
C LEU A 89 -24.00 -29.22 2.51
N SER A 90 -24.02 -29.98 3.61
CA SER A 90 -25.26 -30.62 4.10
C SER A 90 -26.35 -29.62 4.51
N GLY A 91 -25.98 -28.42 4.96
CA GLY A 91 -26.89 -27.33 5.31
C GLY A 91 -27.38 -26.45 4.16
N PHE A 92 -27.03 -26.78 2.91
CA PHE A 92 -27.31 -25.94 1.74
C PHE A 92 -28.35 -26.57 0.79
N THR A 93 -29.23 -25.73 0.26
CA THR A 93 -30.18 -26.11 -0.80
C THR A 93 -29.46 -26.46 -2.10
N ASP A 94 -30.10 -27.23 -2.99
CA ASP A 94 -29.56 -27.57 -4.32
C ASP A 94 -29.15 -26.32 -5.12
N GLN A 95 -29.96 -25.26 -5.01
CA GLN A 95 -29.69 -23.98 -5.66
C GLN A 95 -28.43 -23.30 -5.09
N GLU A 96 -28.25 -23.33 -3.76
CA GLU A 96 -27.05 -22.77 -3.13
C GLU A 96 -25.82 -23.61 -3.45
N ARG A 97 -25.92 -24.94 -3.48
CA ARG A 97 -24.82 -25.83 -3.86
C ARG A 97 -24.34 -25.56 -5.29
N ALA A 98 -25.26 -25.45 -6.24
CA ALA A 98 -24.94 -25.06 -7.62
C ALA A 98 -24.30 -23.66 -7.71
N ALA A 99 -24.74 -22.72 -6.85
CA ALA A 99 -24.14 -21.40 -6.76
C ALA A 99 -22.72 -21.43 -6.19
N ILE A 100 -22.46 -22.25 -5.16
CA ILE A 100 -21.12 -22.44 -4.59
C ILE A 100 -20.18 -23.03 -5.64
N GLU A 101 -20.58 -24.08 -6.35
CA GLU A 101 -19.79 -24.68 -7.43
C GLU A 101 -19.44 -23.68 -8.53
N THR A 102 -20.42 -22.83 -8.91
CA THR A 102 -20.23 -21.75 -9.86
C THR A 102 -19.20 -20.73 -9.36
N LEU A 103 -19.22 -20.39 -8.06
CA LEU A 103 -18.28 -19.44 -7.46
C LEU A 103 -16.88 -20.01 -7.33
N VAL A 104 -16.72 -21.26 -6.86
CA VAL A 104 -15.41 -21.93 -6.77
C VAL A 104 -14.75 -22.02 -8.14
N SER A 105 -15.54 -22.28 -9.19
CA SER A 105 -15.04 -22.44 -10.55
C SER A 105 -14.74 -21.09 -11.21
N GLY A 106 -15.60 -20.09 -11.01
CA GLY A 106 -15.58 -18.85 -11.78
C GLY A 106 -15.01 -17.62 -11.07
N ALA A 107 -14.89 -17.60 -9.74
CA ALA A 107 -14.26 -16.49 -9.03
C ALA A 107 -12.72 -16.58 -9.12
N ASP A 108 -12.07 -15.47 -9.46
CA ASP A 108 -10.60 -15.33 -9.47
C ASP A 108 -10.10 -15.04 -8.04
N VAL A 109 -10.20 -16.06 -7.18
CA VAL A 109 -9.77 -16.07 -5.78
C VAL A 109 -8.88 -17.30 -5.51
N ILE A 110 -8.05 -17.22 -4.47
CA ILE A 110 -7.12 -18.29 -4.05
C ILE A 110 -7.89 -19.40 -3.33
N GLY A 111 -8.72 -19.01 -2.36
CA GLY A 111 -9.61 -19.91 -1.64
C GLY A 111 -10.99 -19.29 -1.46
N LEU A 112 -12.01 -20.15 -1.36
CA LEU A 112 -13.40 -19.78 -1.15
C LEU A 112 -14.05 -20.81 -0.22
N MET A 113 -14.70 -20.31 0.83
CA MET A 113 -15.48 -21.11 1.76
C MET A 113 -16.82 -20.42 1.96
N VAL A 114 -17.89 -21.20 2.02
CA VAL A 114 -19.23 -20.70 2.29
C VAL A 114 -19.79 -21.49 3.45
N ASP A 115 -20.14 -20.77 4.51
CA ASP A 115 -20.80 -21.30 5.69
C ASP A 115 -22.26 -20.83 5.71
N GLU A 116 -23.03 -21.22 6.73
CA GLU A 116 -24.42 -20.78 6.89
C GLU A 116 -24.55 -19.26 7.00
N ASP A 117 -23.59 -18.62 7.67
CA ASP A 117 -23.64 -17.19 8.00
C ASP A 117 -22.73 -16.31 7.15
N SER A 118 -21.68 -16.88 6.53
CA SER A 118 -20.64 -16.07 5.91
C SER A 118 -20.08 -16.67 4.61
N LEU A 119 -19.67 -15.78 3.71
CA LEU A 119 -18.86 -16.06 2.53
C LEU A 119 -17.43 -15.60 2.84
N GLN A 120 -16.49 -16.54 2.83
CA GLN A 120 -15.08 -16.28 3.09
C GLN A 120 -14.27 -16.54 1.81
N TYR A 121 -13.34 -15.66 1.47
CA TYR A 121 -12.42 -15.91 0.36
C TYR A 121 -11.10 -15.18 0.54
N THR A 122 -10.05 -15.72 -0.08
CA THR A 122 -8.69 -15.15 -0.03
C THR A 122 -8.30 -14.65 -1.42
N LYS A 123 -7.72 -13.45 -1.50
CA LYS A 123 -7.11 -12.96 -2.74
C LYS A 123 -5.85 -12.15 -2.48
N GLN A 124 -4.98 -12.05 -3.48
CA GLN A 124 -3.83 -11.17 -3.42
C GLN A 124 -4.25 -9.71 -3.58
N ALA A 125 -3.71 -8.84 -2.74
CA ALA A 125 -3.86 -7.39 -2.82
C ALA A 125 -2.49 -6.75 -3.03
N CYS A 126 -2.19 -6.34 -4.27
CA CYS A 126 -0.92 -5.73 -4.59
C CYS A 126 -0.91 -4.22 -4.32
N LEU A 127 0.08 -3.77 -3.55
CA LEU A 127 0.49 -2.39 -3.39
C LEU A 127 1.79 -2.18 -4.19
N GLU A 128 1.73 -1.30 -5.18
CA GLU A 128 2.91 -0.80 -5.89
C GLU A 128 3.19 0.63 -5.42
N VAL A 129 4.33 0.84 -4.76
CA VAL A 129 4.82 2.16 -4.36
C VAL A 129 5.87 2.58 -5.39
N ARG A 130 5.50 3.55 -6.23
CA ARG A 130 6.38 4.17 -7.23
C ARG A 130 6.80 5.54 -6.71
N GLU A 131 8.09 5.85 -6.83
CA GLU A 131 8.63 7.21 -6.65
C GLU A 131 8.29 7.85 -5.30
N ASP A 132 8.40 7.09 -4.20
CA ASP A 132 8.29 7.66 -2.86
C ASP A 132 9.71 7.91 -2.33
N PRO A 133 10.08 9.14 -1.93
CA PRO A 133 11.43 9.49 -1.49
C PRO A 133 11.87 8.69 -0.25
N ASP A 134 10.93 8.15 0.51
CA ASP A 134 11.24 7.29 1.64
C ASP A 134 11.58 5.86 1.20
N PHE A 135 11.15 5.43 0.01
CA PHE A 135 11.43 4.11 -0.57
C PHE A 135 12.45 4.22 -1.70
N PRO A 136 13.73 3.84 -1.47
CA PRO A 136 14.81 4.01 -2.45
C PRO A 136 14.66 3.13 -3.70
N GLN A 137 13.69 2.22 -3.72
CA GLN A 137 13.42 1.30 -4.82
C GLN A 137 11.91 1.15 -5.01
N HIS A 138 11.51 0.82 -6.24
CA HIS A 138 10.13 0.43 -6.54
C HIS A 138 9.73 -0.77 -5.67
N LEU A 139 8.79 -0.54 -4.75
CA LEU A 139 8.34 -1.55 -3.82
C LEU A 139 7.00 -2.11 -4.29
N LYS A 140 6.96 -3.41 -4.61
CA LYS A 140 5.73 -4.14 -4.93
C LYS A 140 5.48 -5.21 -3.87
N LEU A 141 4.39 -5.07 -3.13
CA LEU A 141 3.95 -6.00 -2.09
C LEU A 141 2.61 -6.58 -2.47
N CYS A 142 2.48 -7.90 -2.48
CA CYS A 142 1.23 -8.59 -2.84
C CYS A 142 0.80 -9.60 -1.78
N PRO A 143 0.46 -9.18 -0.55
CA PRO A 143 -0.03 -10.10 0.45
C PRO A 143 -1.36 -10.74 0.07
N GLU A 144 -1.58 -11.91 0.65
CA GLU A 144 -2.89 -12.53 0.72
C GLU A 144 -3.77 -11.79 1.74
N VAL A 145 -5.03 -11.58 1.37
CA VAL A 145 -6.01 -10.93 2.23
C VAL A 145 -7.23 -11.81 2.30
N ASP A 146 -7.60 -12.20 3.52
CA ASP A 146 -8.83 -12.94 3.77
C ASP A 146 -9.99 -11.97 3.90
N TYR A 147 -11.05 -12.23 3.17
CA TYR A 147 -12.29 -11.49 3.19
C TYR A 147 -13.34 -12.36 3.86
N ARG A 148 -14.05 -11.80 4.84
CA ARG A 148 -15.24 -12.43 5.45
C ARG A 148 -16.43 -11.52 5.25
N ILE A 149 -17.46 -12.02 4.58
CA ILE A 149 -18.67 -11.27 4.25
C ILE A 149 -19.87 -11.98 4.87
N MET A 150 -20.63 -11.28 5.70
CA MET A 150 -21.87 -11.84 6.24
C MET A 150 -22.87 -12.07 5.10
N ARG A 151 -23.47 -13.27 5.04
CA ARG A 151 -24.51 -13.62 4.06
C ARG A 151 -25.80 -12.85 4.30
N ALA A 152 -26.09 -12.53 5.56
CA ALA A 152 -27.13 -11.58 5.95
C ALA A 152 -26.71 -10.17 5.50
N GLY A 153 -27.43 -9.61 4.53
CA GLY A 153 -27.10 -8.31 3.94
C GLY A 153 -26.01 -8.36 2.87
N LEU A 154 -25.66 -9.55 2.36
CA LEU A 154 -24.84 -9.71 1.16
C LEU A 154 -25.59 -9.16 -0.05
N GLY A 155 -25.12 -8.04 -0.58
CA GLY A 155 -25.61 -7.43 -1.81
C GLY A 155 -24.70 -7.72 -3.00
N VAL A 156 -25.30 -7.80 -4.18
CA VAL A 156 -24.57 -7.82 -5.44
C VAL A 156 -24.78 -6.48 -6.14
N GLY A 157 -23.71 -5.69 -6.20
CA GLY A 157 -23.70 -4.38 -6.84
C GLY A 157 -23.46 -4.48 -8.35
N LYS A 158 -22.70 -3.52 -8.89
CA LYS A 158 -22.37 -3.47 -10.33
C LYS A 158 -21.46 -4.63 -10.72
N TYR A 159 -21.72 -5.20 -11.91
CA TYR A 159 -20.89 -6.22 -12.53
C TYR A 159 -20.68 -5.89 -14.01
N GLY A 160 -19.51 -6.22 -14.55
CA GLY A 160 -19.09 -5.83 -15.89
C GLY A 160 -17.57 -5.95 -16.05
N ARG A 161 -16.99 -5.32 -17.07
CA ARG A 161 -15.53 -5.24 -17.20
C ARG A 161 -14.99 -4.00 -16.49
N GLU A 162 -13.79 -4.12 -15.94
CA GLU A 162 -13.13 -3.06 -15.18
C GLU A 162 -13.01 -1.73 -15.96
N PHE A 163 -12.80 -1.79 -17.28
CA PHE A 163 -12.67 -0.64 -18.17
C PHE A 163 -13.65 -0.70 -19.35
N GLY A 164 -14.94 -0.95 -19.07
CA GLY A 164 -16.01 -0.96 -20.07
C GLY A 164 -15.91 -2.12 -21.06
N LEU A 165 -15.12 -1.94 -22.13
CA LEU A 165 -14.80 -2.99 -23.12
C LEU A 165 -13.50 -3.74 -22.79
N PHE A 166 -12.62 -3.16 -21.98
CA PHE A 166 -11.30 -3.72 -21.65
C PHE A 166 -11.21 -4.13 -20.17
N GLY A 167 -10.21 -4.95 -19.85
CA GLY A 167 -9.95 -5.44 -18.50
C GLY A 167 -10.69 -6.72 -18.12
N LYS A 168 -10.42 -7.20 -16.89
CA LYS A 168 -11.05 -8.41 -16.37
C LYS A 168 -12.54 -8.16 -16.09
N ALA A 169 -13.35 -9.20 -16.27
CA ALA A 169 -14.71 -9.18 -15.78
C ALA A 169 -14.68 -9.18 -14.24
N THR A 170 -15.51 -8.35 -13.62
CA THR A 170 -15.57 -8.18 -12.16
C THR A 170 -17.02 -8.10 -11.70
N VAL A 171 -17.25 -8.52 -10.46
CA VAL A 171 -18.50 -8.32 -9.73
C VAL A 171 -18.21 -7.56 -8.44
N THR A 172 -19.02 -6.53 -8.16
CA THR A 172 -18.97 -5.80 -6.90
C THR A 172 -19.89 -6.49 -5.90
N ILE A 173 -19.33 -6.86 -4.76
CA ILE A 173 -20.07 -7.38 -3.60
C ILE A 173 -20.21 -6.24 -2.60
N GLU A 174 -21.39 -6.11 -2.03
CA GLU A 174 -21.74 -5.13 -1.01
C GLU A 174 -22.17 -5.85 0.26
N GLY A 175 -21.92 -5.26 1.43
CA GLY A 175 -22.33 -5.84 2.71
C GLY A 175 -21.40 -5.49 3.86
N MET A 176 -21.48 -6.25 4.94
CA MET A 176 -20.53 -6.15 6.05
C MET A 176 -19.30 -7.00 5.72
N ILE A 177 -18.22 -6.34 5.28
CA ILE A 177 -17.00 -7.01 4.81
C ILE A 177 -15.88 -6.78 5.79
N GLN A 178 -15.35 -7.85 6.36
CA GLN A 178 -14.13 -7.87 7.15
C GLN A 178 -12.94 -8.30 6.29
N ARG A 179 -11.77 -7.71 6.56
CA ARG A 179 -10.53 -7.95 5.81
C ARG A 179 -9.39 -8.25 6.79
N PHE A 180 -8.64 -9.32 6.52
CA PHE A 180 -7.52 -9.77 7.33
C PHE A 180 -6.29 -9.96 6.44
N PRO A 181 -5.40 -8.95 6.33
CA PRO A 181 -4.16 -9.07 5.57
C PRO A 181 -3.20 -10.05 6.25
N GLN A 182 -2.74 -11.06 5.52
CA GLN A 182 -1.74 -12.05 5.94
C GLN A 182 -0.33 -11.55 5.57
N GLN A 183 0.03 -10.33 6.00
CA GLN A 183 1.36 -9.76 5.77
C GLN A 183 2.10 -9.57 7.09
N ASP A 184 3.25 -10.22 7.23
CA ASP A 184 4.20 -9.85 8.27
C ASP A 184 4.99 -8.60 7.79
N PHE A 185 4.88 -7.51 8.54
CA PHE A 185 5.63 -6.28 8.26
C PHE A 185 6.93 -6.19 9.06
N THR A 186 7.21 -7.14 9.96
CA THR A 186 8.39 -7.07 10.84
C THR A 186 9.70 -7.12 10.07
N GLU A 187 9.68 -7.69 8.86
CA GLU A 187 10.82 -7.77 7.94
C GLU A 187 11.21 -6.40 7.35
N TYR A 188 10.33 -5.40 7.40
CA TYR A 188 10.63 -4.06 6.88
C TYR A 188 11.16 -3.12 7.99
N PRO A 189 12.05 -2.18 7.66
CA PRO A 189 12.42 -1.07 8.55
C PRO A 189 11.21 -0.37 9.17
N ARG A 190 11.28 0.04 10.45
CA ARG A 190 10.17 0.66 11.18
C ARG A 190 9.51 1.83 10.42
N LYS A 191 10.29 2.66 9.73
CA LYS A 191 9.79 3.75 8.89
C LYS A 191 8.85 3.27 7.78
N TYR A 192 9.16 2.14 7.15
CA TYR A 192 8.33 1.53 6.11
C TYR A 192 7.10 0.87 6.72
N GLN A 193 7.24 0.22 7.87
CA GLN A 193 6.08 -0.34 8.56
C GLN A 193 5.03 0.73 8.86
N GLN A 194 5.45 1.92 9.31
CA GLN A 194 4.53 3.02 9.61
C GLN A 194 3.81 3.55 8.37
N LYS A 195 4.44 3.52 7.20
CA LYS A 195 3.82 3.90 5.92
C LYS A 195 2.95 2.79 5.32
N LEU A 196 3.45 1.56 5.32
CA LEU A 196 2.78 0.41 4.71
C LEU A 196 1.58 -0.05 5.53
N LYS A 197 1.65 -0.04 6.87
CA LYS A 197 0.56 -0.49 7.73
C LYS A 197 -0.76 0.22 7.39
N PRO A 198 -0.85 1.57 7.27
CA PRO A 198 -2.06 2.25 6.79
C PRO A 198 -2.57 1.74 5.43
N HIS A 199 -1.67 1.46 4.49
CA HIS A 199 -1.98 0.87 3.18
C HIS A 199 -2.35 -0.62 3.22
N PHE A 200 -2.38 -1.26 4.38
CA PHE A 200 -3.01 -2.58 4.56
C PHE A 200 -4.10 -2.59 5.65
N ASN A 201 -4.09 -1.58 6.52
CA ASN A 201 -5.06 -1.34 7.60
C ASN A 201 -6.26 -0.48 7.14
N TRP A 202 -6.36 -0.21 5.84
CA TRP A 202 -7.49 0.46 5.19
C TRP A 202 -8.72 -0.46 5.25
N GLN A 203 -9.45 -0.28 6.35
CA GLN A 203 -10.78 -0.79 6.59
C GLN A 203 -10.85 -2.30 6.79
N THR A 204 -10.57 -2.71 8.02
CA THR A 204 -11.14 -3.95 8.61
C THR A 204 -12.66 -4.05 8.44
N ARG A 205 -13.34 -2.96 8.06
CA ARG A 205 -14.76 -2.90 7.69
C ARG A 205 -14.99 -2.01 6.47
N SER A 206 -15.21 -2.62 5.31
CA SER A 206 -15.65 -1.91 4.10
C SER A 206 -17.08 -2.29 3.74
N LYS A 207 -17.78 -1.42 3.00
CA LYS A 207 -19.13 -1.70 2.51
C LYS A 207 -19.14 -2.45 1.18
N SER A 208 -18.02 -2.47 0.46
CA SER A 208 -17.92 -3.15 -0.82
C SER A 208 -16.53 -3.69 -1.14
N THR A 209 -16.48 -4.66 -2.04
CA THR A 209 -15.27 -5.27 -2.58
C THR A 209 -15.54 -5.76 -4.00
N ARG A 210 -14.50 -5.91 -4.81
CA ARG A 210 -14.60 -6.48 -6.16
C ARG A 210 -13.94 -7.85 -6.20
N ILE A 211 -14.60 -8.79 -6.85
CA ILE A 211 -14.07 -10.10 -7.20
C ILE A 211 -13.90 -10.13 -8.72
N ALA A 212 -12.69 -10.46 -9.18
CA ALA A 212 -12.44 -10.72 -10.59
C ALA A 212 -12.96 -12.10 -10.99
N ILE A 213 -13.23 -12.29 -12.27
CA ILE A 213 -13.90 -13.48 -12.79
C ILE A 213 -12.95 -14.20 -13.75
N ARG A 214 -12.85 -15.51 -13.60
CA ARG A 214 -12.02 -16.38 -14.44
C ARG A 214 -12.59 -16.49 -15.86
N SER A 215 -11.71 -16.77 -16.81
CA SER A 215 -12.10 -17.04 -18.20
C SER A 215 -13.09 -18.21 -18.27
N GLY A 216 -14.09 -18.10 -19.14
CA GLY A 216 -15.16 -19.10 -19.29
C GLY A 216 -16.42 -18.83 -18.47
N PHE A 217 -16.38 -17.85 -17.54
CA PHE A 217 -17.53 -17.42 -16.76
C PHE A 217 -17.93 -15.99 -17.10
N THR A 218 -19.23 -15.73 -17.05
CA THR A 218 -19.79 -14.39 -17.27
C THR A 218 -20.04 -13.67 -15.94
N ALA A 219 -20.00 -12.34 -15.98
CA ALA A 219 -20.29 -11.51 -14.82
C ALA A 219 -21.71 -11.70 -14.27
N SER A 220 -22.68 -11.96 -15.16
CA SER A 220 -24.06 -12.27 -14.77
C SER A 220 -24.19 -13.63 -14.08
N GLN A 221 -23.48 -14.67 -14.53
CA GLN A 221 -23.47 -15.99 -13.86
C GLN A 221 -22.95 -15.89 -12.43
N ILE A 222 -21.81 -15.22 -12.22
CA ILE A 222 -21.24 -15.03 -10.88
C ILE A 222 -22.15 -14.15 -10.01
N ALA A 223 -22.74 -13.10 -10.58
CA ALA A 223 -23.70 -12.27 -9.88
C ALA A 223 -24.95 -13.04 -9.45
N ALA A 224 -25.47 -13.94 -10.30
CA ALA A 224 -26.61 -14.80 -9.97
C ALA A 224 -26.26 -15.79 -8.86
N ALA A 225 -25.07 -16.39 -8.91
CA ALA A 225 -24.57 -17.29 -7.87
C ALA A 225 -24.44 -16.56 -6.51
N LEU A 226 -23.84 -15.37 -6.49
CA LEU A 226 -23.76 -14.56 -5.26
C LEU A 226 -25.15 -14.20 -4.70
N LYS A 227 -26.11 -13.87 -5.57
CA LYS A 227 -27.50 -13.58 -5.16
C LYS A 227 -28.19 -14.79 -4.56
N ALA A 228 -27.92 -15.99 -5.07
CA ALA A 228 -28.48 -17.23 -4.52
C ALA A 228 -27.96 -17.51 -3.10
N LEU A 229 -26.78 -16.99 -2.74
CA LEU A 229 -26.22 -17.11 -1.39
C LEU A 229 -26.70 -16.03 -0.41
N THR A 230 -27.34 -14.96 -0.90
CA THR A 230 -27.86 -13.88 -0.05
C THR A 230 -28.98 -14.41 0.84
N ARG A 231 -28.82 -14.27 2.15
CA ARG A 231 -29.93 -14.45 3.10
C ARG A 231 -30.63 -13.11 3.31
N LYS A 232 -31.97 -13.12 3.31
CA LYS A 232 -32.73 -11.99 3.85
C LYS A 232 -32.22 -11.80 5.26
N ALA A 233 -31.75 -10.60 5.59
CA ALA A 233 -31.45 -10.27 6.97
C ALA A 233 -32.75 -10.55 7.74
N GLU A 234 -32.73 -11.53 8.64
CA GLU A 234 -33.84 -11.72 9.56
C GLU A 234 -33.96 -10.40 10.29
N THR A 235 -35.01 -9.65 9.95
CA THR A 235 -35.47 -8.54 10.77
C THR A 235 -36.05 -9.16 12.03
N GLY A 236 -35.18 -9.73 12.88
CA GLY A 236 -35.51 -10.03 14.24
C GLY A 236 -36.05 -8.74 14.87
N PRO A 237 -37.09 -8.81 15.71
CA PRO A 237 -37.58 -7.65 16.41
C PRO A 237 -36.39 -7.02 17.14
N ARG A 238 -36.05 -5.78 16.78
CA ARG A 238 -35.08 -4.96 17.51
C ARG A 238 -35.66 -4.72 18.89
N THR A 239 -35.42 -5.65 19.81
CA THR A 239 -35.62 -5.42 21.24
C THR A 239 -34.63 -4.33 21.64
N GLY A 240 -35.11 -3.09 21.76
CA GLY A 240 -34.40 -2.02 22.46
C GLY A 240 -33.65 -1.00 21.61
N GLN A 241 -34.01 -0.75 20.35
CA GLN A 241 -33.54 0.48 19.68
C GLN A 241 -34.55 1.62 19.91
N PRO A 242 -34.22 2.67 20.67
CA PRO A 242 -35.10 3.81 20.86
C PRO A 242 -35.41 4.43 19.50
N GLU A 243 -36.69 4.59 19.24
CA GLU A 243 -37.27 5.29 18.10
C GLU A 243 -36.52 6.61 17.88
N PRO A 244 -35.87 6.84 16.72
CA PRO A 244 -35.26 8.12 16.47
C PRO A 244 -36.37 9.17 16.44
N ALA A 245 -36.34 10.04 17.44
CA ALA A 245 -37.25 11.16 17.59
C ALA A 245 -37.52 11.80 16.23
N ARG A 246 -38.77 11.70 15.78
CA ARG A 246 -39.31 12.28 14.57
C ARG A 246 -39.00 13.77 14.61
N LYS A 247 -37.91 14.19 13.95
CA LYS A 247 -37.63 15.61 13.75
C LYS A 247 -38.67 16.11 12.75
N ASP A 248 -39.76 16.65 13.29
CA ASP A 248 -40.70 17.45 12.54
C ASP A 248 -39.91 18.57 11.86
N LYS A 249 -39.81 18.46 10.53
CA LYS A 249 -39.26 19.50 9.68
C LYS A 249 -40.21 20.69 9.75
N LYS A 250 -40.01 21.56 10.74
CA LYS A 250 -40.53 22.94 10.71
C LYS A 250 -39.97 23.59 9.45
N LYS A 251 -40.81 23.72 8.43
CA LYS A 251 -40.57 24.55 7.26
C LYS A 251 -40.38 25.99 7.76
N ARG A 252 -39.13 26.43 7.91
CA ARG A 252 -38.81 27.85 7.99
C ARG A 252 -39.10 28.44 6.61
N TRP A 253 -40.25 29.10 6.50
CA TRP A 253 -40.50 30.04 5.41
C TRP A 253 -39.51 31.19 5.54
N TRP A 254 -38.91 31.57 4.42
CA TRP A 254 -38.02 32.72 4.29
C TRP A 254 -38.90 33.97 4.11
N ASN A 255 -38.72 35.00 4.96
CA ASN A 255 -39.42 36.27 4.87
C ASN A 255 -38.51 37.28 4.14
N PRO A 256 -38.91 37.86 2.99
CA PRO A 256 -38.03 38.73 2.19
C PRO A 256 -37.86 40.17 2.70
N PHE A 257 -38.39 40.53 3.88
CA PHE A 257 -38.49 41.93 4.33
C PHE A 257 -38.03 42.18 5.77
N ASP A 258 -37.15 41.33 6.31
CA ASP A 258 -36.31 41.68 7.47
C ASP A 258 -34.88 41.98 7.03
#